data_AF-A0A519VQL6-F1
#
_entry.id   AF-A0A519VQL6-F1
#
_cell.length_a   1.000
_cell.length_b   1.000
_cell.length_c   1.000
_cell.angle_alpha   90.00
_cell.angle_beta   90.00
_cell.angle_gamma   90.00
#
_symmetry.space_group_name_H-M   'P 1'
#
loop_
_entity.id
_entity.type
_entity.pdbx_description
1 polymer ?
#
loop_
_entity_poly.entity_id
_entity_poly.type
_entity_poly.pdbx_seq_one_letter_code
_entity_poly.pdbx_strand_id
1 'polypeptide(L)'
;MRIILALPIALLATACHNTNPEKGSGGNKVDKQVTLSNDAIVDSTKALLDQSFELDQKHIDGIISTTEYDQNKKSLMTTFNMLYKSLSPADTLKVTEYRIKKEAIIKEDSTRKTKASRWE
;
A
#
# COMPACT_ATOMS: atom_id res chain seq x y z
N MET A 1 29.52 26.02 -27.11
CA MET A 1 30.25 25.90 -25.82
C MET A 1 29.30 25.33 -24.79
N ARG A 2 29.64 24.18 -24.20
CA ARG A 2 28.88 23.54 -23.12
C ARG A 2 29.53 23.94 -21.80
N ILE A 3 28.79 24.61 -20.93
CA ILE A 3 29.26 24.94 -19.58
C ILE A 3 28.67 23.87 -18.65
N ILE A 4 29.54 22.95 -18.24
CA ILE A 4 29.31 22.02 -17.14
C ILE A 4 29.61 22.82 -15.88
N LEU A 5 28.58 23.14 -15.08
CA LEU A 5 28.79 23.71 -13.75
C LEU A 5 28.81 22.57 -12.74
N ALA A 6 30.00 22.32 -12.19
CA ALA A 6 30.23 21.39 -11.10
C ALA A 6 30.31 22.14 -9.76
N LEU A 7 29.71 21.51 -8.73
CA LEU A 7 29.94 21.67 -7.28
C LEU A 7 29.51 22.99 -6.59
N PRO A 8 29.33 23.03 -5.23
CA PRO A 8 29.79 22.05 -4.23
C PRO A 8 28.74 21.51 -3.25
N ILE A 9 29.09 20.33 -2.72
CA ILE A 9 28.53 19.71 -1.51
C ILE A 9 28.82 20.64 -0.32
N ALA A 10 27.77 21.27 0.22
CA ALA A 10 27.84 21.97 1.50
C ALA A 10 27.43 20.99 2.61
N LEU A 11 28.44 20.35 3.19
CA LEU A 11 28.41 19.86 4.56
C LEU A 11 28.21 21.08 5.47
N LEU A 12 27.16 21.07 6.30
CA LEU A 12 27.13 21.78 7.58
C LEU A 12 26.06 21.13 8.48
N ALA A 13 26.53 20.14 9.22
CA ALA A 13 25.95 19.79 10.50
C ALA A 13 26.10 20.99 11.43
N THR A 14 25.01 21.45 12.05
CA THR A 14 25.02 21.96 13.43
C THR A 14 23.59 22.01 13.98
N ALA A 15 23.53 21.81 15.29
CA ALA A 15 22.41 22.04 16.20
C ALA A 15 21.32 20.96 16.28
N CYS A 16 21.66 19.93 17.06
CA CYS A 16 20.74 19.45 18.10
C CYS A 16 20.18 20.67 18.87
N HIS A 17 18.97 21.11 18.52
CA HIS A 17 18.15 21.91 19.44
C HIS A 17 17.05 21.02 19.98
N ASN A 18 17.25 20.65 21.24
CA ASN A 18 16.29 20.12 22.18
C ASN A 18 15.15 21.13 22.36
N THR A 19 14.23 21.16 21.39
CA THR A 19 12.95 21.86 21.57
C THR A 19 12.01 20.84 22.15
N ASN A 20 11.94 20.79 23.48
CA ASN A 20 10.86 20.16 24.22
C ASN A 20 9.59 20.98 23.94
N PRO A 21 8.68 20.54 23.06
CA PRO A 21 7.39 21.20 23.00
C PRO A 21 6.54 20.58 24.13
N GLU A 22 5.66 21.37 24.72
CA GLU A 22 4.58 20.87 25.58
C GLU A 22 4.86 20.75 27.08
N LYS A 23 5.13 21.91 27.69
CA LYS A 23 4.20 22.34 28.75
C LYS A 23 3.24 23.36 28.15
N GLY A 24 2.13 22.84 27.64
CA GLY A 24 1.00 23.62 27.15
C GLY A 24 -0.27 22.88 27.51
N SER A 25 -0.90 23.30 28.60
CA SER A 25 -2.31 23.19 28.96
C SER A 25 -3.07 21.89 28.66
N GLY A 26 -3.63 21.32 29.73
CA GLY A 26 -4.46 20.11 29.72
C GLY A 26 -5.45 20.00 28.56
N GLY A 27 -5.33 18.87 27.88
CA GLY A 27 -6.27 18.34 26.91
C GLY A 27 -5.62 17.07 26.41
N ASN A 28 -6.24 15.91 26.68
CA ASN A 28 -5.77 14.63 26.14
C ASN A 28 -5.36 14.84 24.68
N LYS A 29 -4.11 14.48 24.32
CA LYS A 29 -3.77 14.17 22.95
C LYS A 29 -4.60 12.95 22.55
N VAL A 30 -5.85 13.20 22.16
CA VAL A 30 -6.51 12.32 21.23
C VAL A 30 -5.74 12.51 19.93
N ASP A 31 -4.81 11.59 19.67
CA ASP A 31 -4.40 11.22 18.33
C ASP A 31 -5.69 10.81 17.59
N LYS A 32 -6.44 11.82 17.16
CA LYS A 32 -7.67 11.62 16.43
C LYS A 32 -7.19 11.25 15.04
N GLN A 33 -7.00 9.95 14.83
CA GLN A 33 -6.82 9.36 13.52
C GLN A 33 -7.80 10.07 12.58
N VAL A 34 -7.28 10.87 11.66
CA VAL A 34 -8.13 11.66 10.76
C VAL A 34 -8.75 10.65 9.81
N THR A 35 -9.91 10.14 10.20
CA THR A 35 -10.75 9.30 9.37
C THR A 35 -11.25 10.16 8.22
N LEU A 36 -10.49 10.18 7.13
CA LEU A 36 -10.87 10.86 5.90
C LEU A 36 -11.79 9.91 5.14
N SER A 37 -13.10 10.09 5.26
CA SER A 37 -14.03 9.49 4.29
C SER A 37 -13.87 10.25 2.98
N ASN A 38 -13.20 9.62 2.03
CA ASN A 38 -12.99 10.16 0.69
C ASN A 38 -12.97 8.96 -0.28
N ASP A 39 -13.86 8.97 -1.26
CA ASP A 39 -13.95 7.94 -2.28
C ASP A 39 -12.60 7.72 -2.99
N ALA A 40 -11.76 8.76 -3.11
CA ALA A 40 -10.41 8.64 -3.66
C ALA A 40 -9.49 7.74 -2.82
N ILE A 41 -9.59 7.78 -1.48
CA ILE A 41 -8.80 6.89 -0.60
C ILE A 41 -9.33 5.47 -0.71
N VAL A 42 -10.65 5.29 -0.79
CA VAL A 42 -11.29 3.99 -1.01
C VAL A 42 -10.81 3.38 -2.33
N ASP A 43 -10.86 4.13 -3.42
CA ASP A 43 -10.47 3.64 -4.74
C ASP A 43 -8.96 3.39 -4.84
N SER A 44 -8.14 4.23 -4.22
CA SER A 44 -6.69 3.97 -4.10
C SER A 44 -6.43 2.68 -3.33
N THR A 45 -7.19 2.42 -2.26
CA THR A 45 -7.06 1.20 -1.45
C THR A 45 -7.49 -0.04 -2.25
N LYS A 46 -8.57 0.05 -3.06
CA LYS A 46 -8.97 -1.02 -3.98
C LYS A 46 -7.92 -1.28 -5.06
N ALA A 47 -7.34 -0.24 -5.64
CA ALA A 47 -6.29 -0.37 -6.65
C ALA A 47 -5.05 -1.09 -6.12
N LEU A 48 -4.67 -0.85 -4.85
CA LEU A 48 -3.60 -1.59 -4.20
C LEU A 48 -3.94 -3.07 -4.00
N LEU A 49 -5.21 -3.42 -3.74
CA LEU A 49 -5.64 -4.82 -3.73
C LEU A 49 -5.53 -5.45 -5.12
N ASP A 50 -5.93 -4.74 -6.17
CA ASP A 50 -5.79 -5.25 -7.54
C ASP A 50 -4.32 -5.52 -7.91
N GLN A 51 -3.43 -4.57 -7.59
CA GLN A 51 -1.98 -4.76 -7.78
C GLN A 51 -1.44 -5.94 -6.97
N SER A 52 -1.97 -6.15 -5.76
CA SER A 52 -1.60 -7.29 -4.90
C SER A 52 -1.96 -8.61 -5.56
N PHE A 53 -3.17 -8.72 -6.11
CA PHE A 53 -3.61 -9.94 -6.79
C PHE A 53 -2.84 -10.19 -8.09
N GLU A 54 -2.51 -9.14 -8.84
CA GLU A 54 -1.68 -9.27 -10.03
C GLU A 54 -0.26 -9.76 -9.67
N LEU A 55 0.31 -9.23 -8.59
CA LEU A 55 1.61 -9.66 -8.08
C LEU A 55 1.59 -11.13 -7.65
N ASP A 56 0.53 -11.56 -6.95
CA ASP A 56 0.33 -12.95 -6.56
C ASP A 56 0.28 -13.87 -7.80
N GLN A 57 -0.45 -13.46 -8.83
CA GLN A 57 -0.54 -14.23 -10.08
C GLN A 57 0.81 -14.30 -10.80
N LYS A 58 1.57 -13.20 -10.88
CA LYS A 58 2.92 -13.20 -11.48
C LYS A 58 3.87 -14.16 -10.77
N HIS A 59 3.77 -14.27 -9.45
CA HIS A 59 4.57 -15.22 -8.68
C HIS A 59 4.11 -16.67 -8.92
N ILE A 60 2.80 -16.93 -8.93
CA ILE A 60 2.22 -18.26 -9.23
C ILE A 60 2.62 -18.73 -10.63
N ASP A 61 2.60 -17.82 -11.61
CA ASP A 61 2.99 -18.10 -13.01
C ASP A 61 4.51 -18.20 -13.19
N GLY A 62 5.31 -18.01 -12.13
CA GLY A 62 6.77 -18.09 -12.17
C GLY A 62 7.45 -16.94 -12.92
N ILE A 63 6.73 -15.84 -13.18
CA ILE A 63 7.23 -14.67 -13.91
C ILE A 63 8.26 -13.89 -13.08
N ILE A 64 8.06 -13.84 -11.76
CA ILE A 64 8.93 -13.14 -10.81
C ILE A 64 9.50 -14.09 -9.76
N SER A 65 10.70 -13.76 -9.26
CA SER A 65 11.33 -14.53 -8.19
C SER A 65 10.64 -14.33 -6.85
N THR A 66 10.82 -15.28 -5.91
CA THR A 66 10.32 -15.14 -4.53
C THR A 66 10.87 -13.89 -3.85
N THR A 67 12.14 -13.56 -4.04
CA THR A 67 12.76 -12.35 -3.46
C THR A 67 12.10 -11.08 -3.97
N GLU A 68 11.85 -10.99 -5.28
CA GLU A 68 11.18 -9.84 -5.89
C GLU A 68 9.72 -9.74 -5.43
N TYR A 69 9.02 -10.88 -5.40
CA TYR A 69 7.66 -10.97 -4.86
C TYR A 69 7.59 -10.44 -3.43
N ASP A 70 8.45 -10.92 -2.52
CA ASP A 70 8.43 -10.53 -1.11
C ASP A 70 8.70 -9.03 -0.93
N GLN A 71 9.66 -8.48 -1.67
CA GLN A 71 9.98 -7.04 -1.62
C GLN A 71 8.79 -6.20 -2.11
N ASN A 72 8.23 -6.54 -3.27
CA ASN A 72 7.11 -5.83 -3.86
C ASN A 72 5.85 -5.96 -2.99
N LYS A 73 5.57 -7.15 -2.46
CA LYS A 73 4.42 -7.41 -1.59
C LYS A 73 4.52 -6.62 -0.29
N LYS A 74 5.71 -6.58 0.32
CA LYS A 74 5.95 -5.80 1.55
C LYS A 74 5.72 -4.30 1.32
N SER A 75 6.26 -3.74 0.25
CA SER A 75 6.06 -2.34 -0.12
C SER A 75 4.56 -2.03 -0.31
N LEU A 76 3.89 -2.84 -1.13
CA LEU A 76 2.48 -2.68 -1.45
C LEU A 76 1.58 -2.76 -0.21
N MET A 77 1.80 -3.77 0.64
CA MET A 77 1.02 -3.95 1.86
C MET A 77 1.28 -2.88 2.90
N THR A 78 2.47 -2.26 2.91
CA THR A 78 2.75 -1.11 3.77
C THR A 78 1.86 0.07 3.40
N THR A 79 1.78 0.39 2.10
CA THR A 79 0.92 1.47 1.59
C THR A 79 -0.55 1.15 1.81
N PHE A 80 -0.97 -0.09 1.52
CA PHE A 80 -2.35 -0.55 1.76
C PHE A 80 -2.74 -0.36 3.23
N ASN A 81 -1.90 -0.81 4.17
CA ASN A 81 -2.20 -0.72 5.59
C ASN A 81 -2.29 0.73 6.09
N MET A 82 -1.49 1.64 5.51
CA MET A 82 -1.58 3.07 5.83
C MET A 82 -2.93 3.65 5.40
N LEU A 83 -3.34 3.41 4.15
CA LEU A 83 -4.61 3.92 3.62
C LEU A 83 -5.81 3.25 4.29
N TYR A 84 -5.77 1.93 4.47
CA TYR A 84 -6.86 1.19 5.09
C TYR A 84 -7.14 1.68 6.53
N LYS A 85 -6.10 2.03 7.28
CA LYS A 85 -6.24 2.58 8.63
C LYS A 85 -6.82 4.00 8.65
N SER A 86 -6.73 4.76 7.56
CA SER A 86 -7.33 6.10 7.50
C SER A 86 -8.80 6.09 7.06
N LEU A 87 -9.33 4.93 6.65
CA LEU A 87 -10.72 4.78 6.23
C LEU A 87 -11.71 4.86 7.39
N SER A 88 -12.92 5.31 7.08
CA SER A 88 -14.06 5.20 7.99
C SER A 88 -14.51 3.73 8.13
N PRO A 89 -15.24 3.37 9.20
CA PRO A 89 -15.81 2.03 9.32
C PRO A 89 -16.65 1.62 8.10
N ALA A 90 -17.46 2.53 7.55
CA ALA A 90 -18.28 2.26 6.38
C ALA A 90 -17.41 2.01 5.12
N ASP A 91 -16.36 2.82 4.94
CA ASP A 91 -15.45 2.68 3.80
C ASP A 91 -14.56 1.44 3.89
N THR A 92 -14.18 1.07 5.12
CA THR A 92 -13.48 -0.17 5.44
C THR A 92 -14.30 -1.39 5.00
N LEU A 93 -15.62 -1.37 5.22
CA LEU A 93 -16.53 -2.42 4.74
C LEU A 93 -16.54 -2.49 3.20
N LYS A 94 -16.64 -1.35 2.50
CA LYS A 94 -16.60 -1.32 1.03
C LYS A 94 -15.33 -1.98 0.47
N VAL A 95 -14.17 -1.68 1.05
CA VAL A 95 -12.89 -2.27 0.65
C VAL A 95 -12.85 -3.77 0.96
N THR A 96 -13.36 -4.18 2.11
CA THR A 96 -13.42 -5.59 2.51
C THR A 96 -14.33 -6.40 1.58
N GLU A 97 -15.52 -5.89 1.26
CA GLU A 97 -16.44 -6.51 0.31
C GLU A 97 -15.82 -6.62 -1.09
N TYR A 98 -15.10 -5.57 -1.54
CA TYR A 98 -14.38 -5.59 -2.79
C TYR A 98 -13.34 -6.73 -2.83
N ARG A 99 -12.53 -6.85 -1.76
CA ARG A 99 -11.54 -7.92 -1.61
C ARG A 99 -12.18 -9.30 -1.72
N ILE A 100 -13.24 -9.56 -0.95
CA ILE A 100 -13.94 -10.85 -0.95
C ILE A 100 -14.48 -11.19 -2.35
N LYS A 101 -15.11 -10.23 -3.02
CA LYS A 101 -15.62 -10.42 -4.39
C LYS A 101 -14.48 -10.76 -5.36
N LYS A 102 -13.35 -10.07 -5.26
CA LYS A 102 -12.20 -10.29 -6.14
C LYS A 102 -11.57 -11.67 -5.90
N GLU A 103 -11.39 -12.07 -4.65
CA GLU A 103 -10.89 -13.41 -4.28
C GLU A 103 -11.80 -14.52 -4.81
N ALA A 104 -13.12 -14.33 -4.76
CA ALA A 104 -14.08 -15.29 -5.31
C ALA A 104 -13.94 -15.45 -6.84
N ILE A 105 -13.81 -14.34 -7.57
CA ILE A 105 -13.61 -14.34 -9.04
C ILE A 105 -12.32 -15.08 -9.40
N ILE A 106 -11.20 -14.76 -8.74
CA ILE A 106 -9.90 -15.39 -9.00
C ILE A 106 -9.94 -16.90 -8.74
N LYS A 107 -10.60 -17.32 -7.65
CA LYS A 107 -10.77 -18.74 -7.31
C LYS A 107 -11.62 -19.48 -8.34
N GLU A 108 -12.69 -18.85 -8.81
CA GLU A 108 -13.54 -19.41 -9.87
C GLU A 108 -12.73 -19.59 -11.17
N ASP A 109 -11.99 -18.57 -11.59
CA ASP A 109 -11.16 -18.62 -12.80
C ASP A 109 -10.08 -19.69 -12.71
N SER A 110 -9.44 -19.83 -11.56
CA SER A 110 -8.45 -20.89 -11.30
C SER A 110 -9.08 -22.28 -11.46
N THR A 111 -10.28 -22.47 -10.91
CA THR A 111 -11.02 -23.75 -11.01
C THR A 111 -11.41 -24.07 -12.45
N ARG A 112 -11.77 -23.06 -13.26
CA ARG A 112 -12.08 -23.24 -14.68
C ARG A 112 -10.84 -23.66 -15.48
N LYS A 113 -9.70 -23.02 -15.26
CA LYS A 113 -8.41 -23.37 -15.90
C LYS A 113 -8.02 -24.83 -15.61
N THR A 114 -8.14 -25.28 -14.36
CA THR A 114 -7.83 -26.68 -14.00
C THR A 114 -8.76 -27.69 -14.69
N LYS A 115 -10.05 -27.35 -14.87
CA LYS A 115 -11.01 -28.23 -15.56
C LYS A 115 -10.72 -28.34 -17.06
N ALA A 116 -10.34 -27.25 -17.71
CA ALA A 116 -10.00 -27.24 -19.14
C ALA A 116 -8.75 -28.10 -19.44
N SER A 117 -7.73 -28.06 -18.57
CA SER A 117 -6.50 -28.83 -18.73
C SER A 117 -6.65 -30.35 -18.55
N ARG A 118 -7.80 -30.86 -18.11
CA ARG A 118 -7.99 -32.29 -17.78
C ARG A 118 -8.42 -33.15 -18.98
N TRP A 119 -8.59 -32.56 -20.16
CA TRP A 119 -9.06 -33.24 -21.38
C TRP A 119 -8.19 -32.97 -22.61
N GLU A 120 -6.88 -32.84 -22.42
CA GLU A 120 -5.88 -32.90 -23.51
C GLU A 120 -4.95 -34.10 -23.33
#